data_AF-A0A4Q3D518-F1
#
_entry.id   AF-A0A4Q3D518-F1
#
_cell.length_a   1.000
_cell.length_b   1.000
_cell.length_c   1.000
_cell.angle_alpha   90.00
_cell.angle_beta   90.00
_cell.angle_gamma   90.00
#
_symmetry.space_group_name_H-M   'P 1'
#
loop_
_entity.id
_entity.type
_entity.pdbx_description
1 polymer ?
#
loop_
_entity_poly.entity_id
_entity_poly.type
_entity_poly.pdbx_seq_one_letter_code
_entity_poly.pdbx_strand_id
1 'polypeptide(L)' 'PNTLSTHLTILGHAGLVRSRREGRSIIYSADYEGMRALLGFLVADCCGGRPEICGPLVDLADQTSCCP' A
#
# COMPACT_ATOMS: atom_id res chain seq x y z
N PRO A 1 -12.80 -9.39 19.05
CA PRO A 1 -11.41 -9.88 18.83
C PRO A 1 -10.54 -8.72 18.31
N ASN A 2 -9.37 -8.48 18.92
CA ASN A 2 -8.53 -7.33 18.58
C ASN A 2 -7.72 -7.64 17.31
N THR A 3 -8.38 -7.54 16.15
CA THR A 3 -7.90 -8.02 14.84
C THR A 3 -6.86 -7.12 14.18
N LEU A 4 -6.75 -5.85 14.63
CA LEU A 4 -5.84 -4.87 14.04
C LEU A 4 -4.38 -5.32 14.10
N SER A 5 -3.92 -5.81 15.24
CA SER A 5 -2.53 -6.27 15.42
C SER A 5 -2.19 -7.44 14.49
N THR A 6 -3.16 -8.33 14.23
CA THR A 6 -2.99 -9.43 13.29
C THR A 6 -2.86 -8.90 11.86
N HIS A 7 -3.72 -7.97 11.45
CA HIS A 7 -3.64 -7.36 10.11
C HIS A 7 -2.32 -6.60 9.90
N LEU A 8 -1.86 -5.84 10.89
CA LEU A 8 -0.59 -5.11 10.82
C LEU A 8 0.62 -6.04 10.72
N THR A 9 0.57 -7.19 11.41
CA THR A 9 1.60 -8.23 11.27
C THR A 9 1.63 -8.80 9.86
N ILE A 10 0.47 -9.13 9.29
CA ILE A 10 0.37 -9.66 7.91
C ILE A 10 0.88 -8.64 6.90
N LEU A 11 0.45 -7.38 7.01
CA LEU A 11 0.90 -6.30 6.14
C LEU A 11 2.40 -6.05 6.27
N GLY A 12 2.96 -6.19 7.48
CA GLY A 12 4.40 -6.07 7.72
C GLY A 12 5.19 -7.19 7.05
N HIS A 13 4.71 -8.43 7.13
CA HIS A 13 5.31 -9.56 6.41
C HIS A 13 5.22 -9.43 4.89
N ALA A 14 4.16 -8.81 4.37
CA ALA A 14 4.00 -8.52 2.94
C ALA A 14 4.84 -7.33 2.45
N GLY A 15 5.57 -6.64 3.34
CA GLY A 15 6.36 -5.47 2.98
C GLY A 15 5.53 -4.22 2.66
N LEU A 16 4.27 -4.16 3.11
CA LEU A 16 3.35 -3.05 2.84
C LEU A 16 3.28 -2.02 3.96
N VAL A 17 3.76 -2.36 5.15
CA VAL A 17 3.89 -1.44 6.28
C VAL A 17 5.24 -1.63 6.97
N ARG A 18 5.78 -0.53 7.47
CA ARG A 18 6.96 -0.50 8.33
C ARG A 18 6.51 -0.28 9.76
N SER A 19 7.24 -0.87 10.70
CA SER A 19 7.01 -0.67 12.12
C SER A 19 8.27 -0.14 12.78
N ARG A 20 8.12 0.84 13.67
CA ARG A 20 9.19 1.30 14.55
C ARG A 20 8.70 1.37 15.97
N ARG A 21 9.53 0.94 16.91
CA ARG A 21 9.18 0.98 18.34
C ARG A 21 9.63 2.31 18.94
N GLU A 22 8.70 3.01 19.56
CA GLU A 22 8.94 4.29 20.23
C GLU A 22 8.50 4.14 21.69
N GLY A 23 9.45 3.64 22.51
CA GLY A 23 9.21 3.29 23.91
C GLY A 23 8.18 2.17 24.08
N ARG A 24 6.99 2.53 24.59
CA ARG A 24 5.86 1.62 24.83
C ARG A 24 4.91 1.51 23.64
N SER A 25 5.06 2.38 22.65
CA SER A 25 4.23 2.41 21.44
C SER A 25 4.97 1.78 20.27
N ILE A 26 4.20 1.18 19.35
CA ILE A 26 4.70 0.77 18.04
C ILE A 26 4.01 1.67 17.02
N ILE A 27 4.81 2.42 16.26
CA ILE A 27 4.32 3.27 15.19
C ILE A 27 4.40 2.46 13.90
N TYR A 28 3.25 2.27 13.26
CA TYR A 28 3.14 1.63 11.95
C TYR A 28 2.96 2.72 10.90
N SER A 29 3.75 2.67 9.83
CA SER A 29 3.65 3.55 8.67
C SER A 29 3.50 2.71 7.41
N ALA A 30 2.74 3.19 6.42
CA ALA A 30 2.65 2.52 5.13
C ALA A 30 4.02 2.52 4.42
N ASP A 31 4.35 1.41 3.78
CA ASP A 31 5.43 1.37 2.81
C ASP A 31 4.86 1.74 1.43
N TYR A 32 4.94 3.02 1.10
CA TYR A 32 4.34 3.55 -0.13
C TYR A 32 4.94 2.94 -1.40
N GLU A 33 6.20 2.51 -1.37
CA GLU A 33 6.84 1.87 -2.52
C GLU A 33 6.21 0.51 -2.80
N GLY A 34 6.13 -0.35 -1.77
CA GLY A 34 5.47 -1.66 -1.86
C GLY A 34 3.98 -1.55 -2.19
N MET A 35 3.28 -0.59 -1.58
CA MET A 35 1.86 -0.32 -1.85
C MET A 35 1.62 0.13 -3.29
N ARG A 36 2.45 1.01 -3.85
CA ARG A 36 2.32 1.43 -5.25
C ARG A 36 2.57 0.28 -6.22
N ALA A 37 3.61 -0.52 -5.99
CA ALA A 37 3.89 -1.68 -6.83
C ALA A 37 2.70 -2.66 -6.84
N LEU A 38 2.11 -2.93 -5.67
CA LEU A 38 0.93 -3.78 -5.55
C LEU A 38 -0.28 -3.18 -6.27
N LEU A 39 -0.56 -1.89 -6.03
CA LEU A 39 -1.70 -1.21 -6.65
C LEU A 39 -1.54 -1.13 -8.17
N GLY A 40 -0.35 -0.82 -8.67
CA GLY A 40 -0.04 -0.83 -10.10
C GLY A 40 -0.28 -2.20 -10.72
N PHE A 41 0.15 -3.28 -10.05
CA PHE A 41 -0.12 -4.65 -10.50
C PHE A 41 -1.62 -4.97 -10.55
N LEU A 42 -2.38 -4.63 -9.51
CA LEU A 42 -3.82 -4.91 -9.46
C LEU A 42 -4.58 -4.10 -10.50
N VAL A 43 -4.24 -2.83 -10.67
CA VAL A 43 -4.92 -1.91 -11.58
C VAL A 43 -4.61 -2.23 -13.05
N ALA A 44 -3.44 -2.81 -13.34
CA ALA A 44 -3.09 -3.28 -14.69
C ALA A 44 -4.13 -4.25 -15.27
N ASP A 45 -4.82 -5.04 -14.43
CA ASP A 45 -5.85 -6.00 -14.87
C ASP A 45 -7.27 -5.61 -14.43
N CYS A 46 -7.44 -4.60 -13.57
CA CYS A 46 -8.69 -4.26 -12.90
C CYS A 46 -9.86 -3.92 -13.85
N CYS A 47 -9.57 -3.37 -15.04
CA CYS A 47 -10.58 -2.97 -16.02
C CYS A 47 -10.76 -4.00 -17.16
N GLY A 48 -10.36 -5.26 -16.96
CA GLY A 48 -10.37 -6.30 -18.00
C GLY A 48 -9.29 -6.07 -19.05
N GLY A 49 -8.13 -5.55 -18.63
CA GLY A 49 -7.03 -5.17 -19.53
C GLY A 49 -7.27 -3.90 -20.35
N ARG A 50 -8.25 -3.07 -19.95
CA ARG A 50 -8.55 -1.77 -20.60
C ARG A 50 -7.96 -0.60 -19.80
N PRO A 51 -6.70 -0.22 -20.08
CA PRO A 51 -6.00 0.82 -19.32
C PRO A 51 -6.64 2.20 -19.46
N GLU A 52 -7.50 2.46 -20.44
CA GLU A 52 -8.16 3.75 -20.60
C GLU A 52 -9.22 4.06 -19.53
N ILE A 53 -9.75 3.06 -18.82
CA ILE A 53 -10.69 3.27 -17.70
C ILE A 53 -9.93 3.48 -16.40
N CYS A 54 -8.92 2.65 -16.19
CA CYS A 54 -8.12 2.59 -14.97
C CYS A 54 -6.89 3.53 -15.02
N GLY A 55 -6.57 4.10 -16.19
CA GLY A 55 -5.38 4.91 -16.46
C GLY A 55 -5.21 6.09 -15.52
N PRO A 56 -6.25 6.90 -15.28
CA PRO A 56 -6.17 8.00 -14.31
C PRO A 56 -5.81 7.53 -12.89
N LEU A 57 -6.17 6.30 -12.50
CA LEU A 57 -5.82 5.74 -11.20
C LEU A 57 -4.36 5.28 -11.14
N VAL A 58 -3.82 4.74 -12.24
CA VAL A 58 -2.40 4.40 -12.35
C VAL A 58 -1.56 5.68 -12.31
N ASP A 59 -1.96 6.69 -13.07
CA ASP A 59 -1.30 7.99 -13.09
C ASP A 59 -1.28 8.63 -11.71
N LEU A 60 -2.40 8.57 -10.97
CA LEU A 60 -2.47 9.06 -9.60
C LEU A 60 -1.60 8.23 -8.65
N ALA A 61 -1.58 6.90 -8.77
CA ALA A 61 -0.76 6.02 -7.95
C ALA A 61 0.74 6.33 -8.11
N ASP A 62 1.20 6.56 -9.34
CA ASP A 62 2.57 6.98 -9.63
C ASP A 62 2.86 8.41 -9.14
N GLN A 63 1.90 9.33 -9.29
CA GLN A 63 2.01 10.72 -8.82
C GLN A 63 1.93 10.86 -7.29
N THR A 64 1.47 9.84 -6.55
CA THR A 64 1.44 9.89 -5.08
C THR A 64 2.84 9.93 -4.43
N SER A 65 3.93 9.87 -5.22
CA SER A 65 5.30 10.18 -4.79
C SER A 65 5.46 11.55 -4.12
N CYS A 66 4.45 12.43 -4.22
CA CYS A 66 4.49 13.79 -3.69
C CYS A 66 4.02 13.98 -2.23
N CYS A 67 3.56 12.96 -1.50
CA CYS A 67 3.24 13.17 -0.08
C CYS A 67 4.40 12.71 0.83
N PRO A 68 5.03 13.63 1.60
CA PRO A 68 6.09 13.32 2.56
C PRO A 68 5.58 12.52 3.77
#